data_AF-A0A511ZQV8-F1
#
_entry.id   AF-A0A511ZQV8-F1
#
_cell.length_a   1.000
_cell.length_b   1.000
_cell.length_c   1.000
_cell.angle_alpha   90.00
_cell.angle_beta   90.00
_cell.angle_gamma   90.00
#
_symmetry.space_group_name_H-M   'P 1'
#
loop_
_entity.id
_entity.type
_entity.pdbx_description
1 polymer ?
#
loop_
_entity_poly.entity_id
_entity_poly.type
_entity_poly.pdbx_seq_one_letter_code
_entity_poly.pdbx_strand_id
1 'polypeptide(L)'
;MIVLQKDAKGTTYQDLIDVCFDICDQFHLVLRKDMGPLKSFDTFLKTIDSALITMKEESEWASTILGDGQTAKVYYYHTKDEKVKRIIKEKVTSLYEWEMPEHPEDLSFFKNGEVWLATTSHEEECYIFPGSEEETDRIMNIKGIAAAIEEDE
;
A
#
# COMPACT_ATOMS: atom_id res chain seq x y z
N MET A 1 15.47 8.50 0.33
CA MET A 1 14.06 8.11 0.58
C MET A 1 13.11 9.27 0.26
N ILE A 2 11.88 9.00 -0.13
CA ILE A 2 10.81 10.03 -0.17
C ILE A 2 9.85 9.78 1.00
N VAL A 3 9.51 10.82 1.74
CA VAL A 3 8.55 10.76 2.86
C VAL A 3 7.33 11.58 2.51
N LEU A 4 6.14 10.97 2.58
CA LEU A 4 4.88 11.71 2.46
C LEU A 4 4.66 12.53 3.73
N GLN A 5 4.54 13.85 3.56
CA GLN A 5 4.31 14.80 4.64
C GLN A 5 2.83 14.95 4.99
N LYS A 6 1.94 14.53 4.07
CA LYS A 6 0.48 14.50 4.24
C LYS A 6 -0.11 13.38 3.39
N ASP A 7 -1.27 12.90 3.82
CA ASP A 7 -2.07 11.94 3.06
C ASP A 7 -2.32 12.39 1.62
N ALA A 8 -2.17 11.47 0.67
CA ALA A 8 -2.54 11.66 -0.71
C ALA A 8 -4.06 11.42 -0.84
N LYS A 9 -4.83 12.44 -1.26
CA LYS A 9 -6.30 12.37 -1.35
C LYS A 9 -6.83 12.67 -2.75
N GLY A 10 -8.01 12.15 -3.06
CA GLY A 10 -8.72 12.42 -4.31
C GLY A 10 -7.86 12.10 -5.53
N THR A 11 -7.70 13.05 -6.44
CA THR A 11 -6.90 12.85 -7.66
C THR A 11 -5.43 12.55 -7.36
N THR A 12 -4.85 13.12 -6.31
CA THR A 12 -3.47 12.83 -5.89
C THR A 12 -3.29 11.35 -5.55
N TYR A 13 -4.27 10.77 -4.82
CA TYR A 13 -4.29 9.34 -4.54
C TYR A 13 -4.42 8.51 -5.83
N GLN A 14 -5.34 8.89 -6.71
CA GLN A 14 -5.53 8.18 -7.99
C GLN A 14 -4.24 8.13 -8.82
N ASP A 15 -3.53 9.26 -8.90
CA ASP A 15 -2.28 9.40 -9.65
C ASP A 15 -1.13 8.63 -8.97
N LEU A 16 -1.06 8.64 -7.64
CA LEU A 16 -0.09 7.83 -6.88
C LEU A 16 -0.29 6.34 -7.14
N ILE A 17 -1.52 5.85 -7.09
CA ILE A 17 -1.82 4.45 -7.40
C ILE A 17 -1.50 4.12 -8.87
N ASP A 18 -1.71 5.04 -9.80
CA ASP A 18 -1.29 4.85 -11.19
C ASP A 18 0.22 4.64 -11.31
N VAL A 19 1.02 5.46 -10.62
CA VAL A 19 2.48 5.33 -10.58
C VAL A 19 2.90 4.01 -9.93
N CYS A 20 2.30 3.65 -8.80
CA CYS A 20 2.62 2.41 -8.09
C CYS A 20 2.36 1.18 -8.97
N PHE A 21 1.20 1.10 -9.63
CA PHE A 21 0.83 -0.03 -10.50
C PHE A 21 1.70 -0.13 -11.76
N ASP A 22 2.24 0.98 -12.25
CA ASP A 22 3.10 0.99 -13.44
C ASP A 22 4.56 0.62 -13.13
N ILE A 23 5.06 0.97 -11.93
CA ILE A 23 6.46 0.71 -11.53
C ILE A 23 6.62 -0.65 -10.84
N CYS A 24 5.69 -1.00 -9.97
CA CYS A 24 5.82 -2.13 -9.05
C CYS A 24 5.27 -3.42 -9.67
N ASP A 25 5.74 -4.57 -9.17
CA ASP A 25 5.29 -5.89 -9.60
C ASP A 25 4.19 -6.45 -8.69
N GLN A 26 4.20 -6.04 -7.41
CA GLN A 26 3.32 -6.55 -6.38
C GLN A 26 2.86 -5.43 -5.44
N PHE A 27 1.72 -5.67 -4.80
CA PHE A 27 1.26 -4.91 -3.65
C PHE A 27 0.75 -5.86 -2.57
N HIS A 28 0.65 -5.38 -1.34
CA HIS A 28 0.01 -6.14 -0.28
C HIS A 28 -1.11 -5.37 0.43
N LEU A 29 -1.95 -6.11 1.13
CA LEU A 29 -2.94 -5.60 2.09
C LEU A 29 -2.90 -6.49 3.32
N VAL A 30 -3.09 -5.89 4.50
CA VAL A 30 -2.93 -6.58 5.77
C VAL A 30 -4.27 -6.69 6.49
N LEU A 31 -4.57 -7.87 7.04
CA LEU A 31 -5.69 -8.08 7.93
C LEU A 31 -5.20 -8.45 9.33
N ARG A 32 -5.25 -7.48 10.23
CA ARG A 32 -4.84 -7.60 11.63
C ARG A 32 -5.92 -8.22 12.49
N LYS A 33 -5.58 -9.29 13.22
CA LYS A 33 -6.53 -10.08 14.03
C LYS A 33 -7.05 -9.33 15.26
N ASP A 34 -6.32 -8.31 15.70
CA ASP A 34 -6.57 -7.50 16.88
C ASP A 34 -7.33 -6.19 16.57
N MET A 35 -7.53 -5.84 15.30
CA MET A 35 -8.13 -4.57 14.87
C MET A 35 -9.58 -4.69 14.37
N GLY A 36 -10.21 -5.86 14.50
CA GLY A 36 -11.64 -6.02 14.24
C GLY A 36 -12.04 -7.33 13.54
N PRO A 37 -13.32 -7.47 13.17
CA PRO A 37 -13.83 -8.70 12.57
C PRO A 37 -13.32 -8.91 11.15
N LEU A 38 -12.50 -9.93 10.91
CA LEU A 38 -11.91 -10.17 9.58
C LEU A 38 -12.92 -10.59 8.49
N LYS A 39 -14.06 -11.18 8.87
CA LYS A 39 -15.05 -11.70 7.91
C LYS A 39 -15.72 -10.60 7.08
N SER A 40 -15.69 -9.34 7.52
CA SER A 40 -16.24 -8.21 6.75
C SER A 40 -15.53 -8.01 5.41
N PHE A 41 -14.26 -8.43 5.31
CA PHE A 41 -13.44 -8.22 4.13
C PHE A 41 -13.56 -9.31 3.07
N ASP A 42 -14.18 -10.46 3.36
CA ASP A 42 -14.30 -11.60 2.43
C ASP A 42 -14.90 -11.20 1.08
N THR A 43 -15.91 -10.34 1.09
CA THR A 43 -16.54 -9.84 -0.15
C THR A 43 -15.58 -9.01 -0.97
N PHE A 44 -14.81 -8.12 -0.33
CA PHE A 44 -13.83 -7.28 -1.00
C PHE A 44 -12.64 -8.10 -1.52
N LEU A 45 -12.06 -8.98 -0.71
CA LEU A 45 -10.93 -9.81 -1.14
C LEU A 45 -11.28 -10.67 -2.37
N LYS A 46 -12.53 -11.16 -2.45
CA LYS A 46 -13.03 -11.88 -3.63
C LYS A 46 -13.10 -11.03 -4.90
N THR A 47 -13.27 -9.70 -4.82
CA THR A 47 -13.33 -8.86 -6.03
C THR A 47 -11.97 -8.69 -6.69
N ILE A 48 -10.90 -8.82 -5.91
CA ILE A 48 -9.49 -8.69 -6.34
C ILE A 48 -8.73 -10.02 -6.39
N ASP A 49 -9.42 -11.15 -6.19
CA ASP A 49 -8.83 -12.49 -6.10
C ASP A 49 -8.11 -12.91 -7.39
N SER A 50 -8.51 -12.37 -8.55
CA SER A 50 -7.79 -12.59 -9.81
C SER A 50 -6.33 -12.15 -9.76
N ALA A 51 -6.02 -11.16 -8.90
CA ALA A 51 -4.66 -10.68 -8.71
C ALA A 51 -3.86 -11.45 -7.63
N LEU A 52 -4.51 -12.31 -6.86
CA LEU A 52 -3.90 -12.91 -5.67
C LEU A 52 -2.73 -13.82 -6.06
N ILE A 53 -1.57 -13.56 -5.46
CA ILE A 53 -0.38 -14.41 -5.56
C ILE A 53 -0.42 -15.43 -4.42
N THR A 54 -0.50 -14.92 -3.19
CA THR A 54 -0.56 -15.76 -1.98
C THR A 54 -1.07 -14.95 -0.80
N MET A 55 -1.59 -15.64 0.20
CA MET A 55 -1.78 -15.11 1.55
C MET A 55 -0.81 -15.82 2.48
N LYS A 56 -0.19 -15.07 3.38
CA LYS A 56 0.69 -15.61 4.42
C LYS A 56 0.24 -15.14 5.80
N GLU A 57 0.57 -15.95 6.79
CA GLU A 57 0.42 -15.58 8.19
C GLU A 57 1.79 -15.12 8.71
N GLU A 58 1.94 -13.82 8.93
CA GLU A 58 3.23 -13.18 9.18
C GLU A 58 3.14 -12.23 10.39
N SER A 59 4.25 -12.06 11.10
CA SER A 59 4.40 -11.10 12.20
C SER A 59 5.12 -9.82 11.75
N GLU A 60 5.53 -9.74 10.49
CA GLU A 60 6.28 -8.64 9.92
C GLU A 60 5.86 -8.45 8.46
N TRP A 61 5.72 -7.19 8.06
CA TRP A 61 5.45 -6.78 6.69
C TRP A 61 6.14 -5.44 6.41
N ALA A 62 5.95 -4.89 5.21
CA ALA A 62 6.69 -3.73 4.69
C ALA A 62 6.90 -2.55 5.66
N SER A 63 5.94 -2.29 6.56
CA SER A 63 5.95 -1.14 7.45
C SER A 63 5.99 -1.47 8.93
N THR A 64 5.63 -2.69 9.34
CA THR A 64 5.37 -3.02 10.74
C THR A 64 5.91 -4.39 11.13
N ILE A 65 6.43 -4.48 12.36
CA ILE A 65 6.78 -5.71 13.06
C ILE A 65 5.88 -5.83 14.30
N LEU A 66 5.09 -6.89 14.38
CA LEU A 66 4.25 -7.20 15.53
C LEU A 66 5.06 -7.84 16.66
N GLY A 67 4.78 -7.41 17.88
CA GLY A 67 5.30 -8.02 19.10
C GLY A 67 4.51 -9.24 19.59
N ASP A 68 4.99 -9.84 20.68
CA ASP A 68 4.27 -10.83 21.49
C ASP A 68 3.77 -12.09 20.74
N GLY A 69 4.47 -12.49 19.68
CA GLY A 69 4.12 -13.66 18.87
C GLY A 69 2.81 -13.51 18.10
N GLN A 70 2.30 -12.29 17.96
CA GLN A 70 1.11 -11.99 17.17
C GLN A 70 1.40 -12.09 15.67
N THR A 71 0.37 -12.42 14.90
CA THR A 71 0.45 -12.51 13.44
C THR A 71 -0.78 -11.89 12.79
N ALA A 72 -0.58 -11.35 11.60
CA ALA A 72 -1.61 -10.88 10.70
C ALA A 72 -1.72 -11.79 9.48
N LYS A 73 -2.79 -11.63 8.71
CA LYS A 73 -2.87 -12.22 7.36
C LYS A 73 -2.42 -11.17 6.36
N VAL A 74 -1.33 -11.43 5.66
CA VAL A 74 -0.78 -10.53 4.63
C VAL A 74 -1.10 -11.13 3.27
N TYR A 75 -1.84 -10.37 2.46
CA TYR A 75 -2.27 -10.79 1.13
C TYR A 75 -1.43 -10.09 0.08
N TYR A 76 -0.70 -10.87 -0.72
CA TYR A 76 0.15 -10.37 -1.81
C TYR A 76 -0.56 -10.54 -3.15
N TYR A 77 -0.58 -9.47 -3.93
CA TYR A 77 -1.25 -9.39 -5.21
C TYR A 77 -0.28 -8.90 -6.30
N HIS A 78 -0.54 -9.25 -7.55
CA HIS A 78 0.16 -8.68 -8.69
C HIS A 78 -0.46 -7.35 -9.12
N THR A 79 0.36 -6.43 -9.60
CA THR A 79 -0.07 -5.11 -10.12
C THR A 79 -0.54 -5.15 -11.59
N LYS A 80 -0.38 -6.28 -12.29
CA LYS A 80 -0.67 -6.40 -13.74
C LYS A 80 -2.16 -6.51 -14.10
N ASP A 81 -3.06 -6.58 -13.13
CA ASP A 81 -4.51 -6.67 -13.37
C ASP A 81 -5.15 -5.27 -13.32
N GLU A 82 -5.45 -4.71 -14.49
CA GLU A 82 -6.09 -3.40 -14.65
C GLU A 82 -7.47 -3.30 -13.96
N LYS A 83 -8.20 -4.41 -13.85
CA LYS A 83 -9.47 -4.43 -13.11
C LYS A 83 -9.21 -4.24 -11.62
N VAL A 84 -8.19 -4.91 -11.09
CA VAL A 84 -7.79 -4.76 -9.68
C VAL A 84 -7.26 -3.37 -9.40
N LYS A 85 -6.43 -2.81 -10.29
CA LYS A 85 -6.00 -1.40 -10.24
C LYS A 85 -7.18 -0.47 -10.06
N ARG A 86 -8.20 -0.61 -10.91
CA ARG A 86 -9.42 0.19 -10.83
C ARG A 86 -10.16 0.01 -9.51
N ILE A 87 -10.27 -1.23 -9.01
CA ILE A 87 -10.92 -1.51 -7.72
C ILE A 87 -10.18 -0.84 -6.56
N ILE A 88 -8.85 -0.94 -6.50
CA ILE A 88 -8.03 -0.29 -5.45
C ILE A 88 -8.21 1.24 -5.49
N LYS A 89 -8.20 1.81 -6.69
CA LYS A 89 -8.45 3.24 -6.91
C LYS A 89 -9.85 3.69 -6.47
N GLU A 90 -10.89 2.89 -6.71
CA GLU A 90 -12.28 3.25 -6.41
C GLU A 90 -12.73 2.88 -4.99
N LYS A 91 -11.98 2.01 -4.28
CA LYS A 91 -12.37 1.50 -2.96
C LYS A 91 -12.34 2.56 -1.86
N VAL A 92 -11.33 3.43 -1.91
CA VAL A 92 -11.07 4.50 -0.95
C VAL A 92 -10.71 5.78 -1.71
N THR A 93 -10.71 6.90 -1.00
CA THR A 93 -10.42 8.22 -1.57
C THR A 93 -9.07 8.79 -1.14
N SER A 94 -8.37 8.14 -0.23
CA SER A 94 -7.00 8.50 0.15
C SER A 94 -6.12 7.30 0.52
N LEU A 95 -4.81 7.53 0.66
CA LEU A 95 -3.85 6.47 0.95
C LEU A 95 -4.05 5.93 2.37
N TYR A 96 -4.25 6.82 3.35
CA TYR A 96 -4.39 6.41 4.76
C TYR A 96 -5.78 5.89 5.11
N GLU A 97 -6.75 5.90 4.17
CA GLU A 97 -8.04 5.23 4.36
C GLU A 97 -7.95 3.70 4.28
N TRP A 98 -6.80 3.13 3.89
CA TRP A 98 -6.50 1.70 4.04
C TRP A 98 -6.20 1.35 5.50
N GLU A 99 -7.19 1.55 6.36
CA GLU A 99 -7.12 1.40 7.81
C GLU A 99 -8.27 0.53 8.32
N MET A 100 -7.99 -0.38 9.25
CA MET A 100 -9.00 -1.22 9.90
C MET A 100 -9.70 -0.43 11.03
N PRO A 101 -11.01 -0.66 11.27
CA PRO A 101 -11.84 -1.76 10.77
C PRO A 101 -12.59 -1.53 9.45
N GLU A 102 -12.53 -0.33 8.86
CA GLU A 102 -13.30 0.02 7.66
C GLU A 102 -12.74 -0.63 6.39
N HIS A 103 -11.41 -0.75 6.30
CA HIS A 103 -10.66 -1.29 5.18
C HIS A 103 -9.54 -2.23 5.65
N PRO A 104 -8.95 -3.06 4.76
CA PRO A 104 -7.68 -3.70 5.08
C PRO A 104 -6.59 -2.66 5.37
N GLU A 105 -5.63 -3.03 6.21
CA GLU A 105 -4.50 -2.18 6.60
C GLU A 105 -3.41 -2.10 5.53
N ASP A 106 -2.63 -1.01 5.62
CA ASP A 106 -1.26 -0.88 5.12
C ASP A 106 -1.05 -1.22 3.63
N LEU A 107 -1.78 -0.56 2.73
CA LEU A 107 -1.50 -0.68 1.29
C LEU A 107 -0.05 -0.27 0.98
N SER A 108 0.76 -1.24 0.57
CA SER A 108 2.18 -1.07 0.26
C SER A 108 2.55 -1.80 -1.03
N PHE A 109 3.62 -1.37 -1.70
CA PHE A 109 4.02 -1.85 -3.02
C PHE A 109 5.48 -2.31 -3.05
N PHE A 110 5.75 -3.27 -3.93
CA PHE A 110 7.06 -3.93 -4.08
C PHE A 110 7.49 -3.99 -5.54
N LYS A 111 8.78 -3.77 -5.78
CA LYS A 111 9.42 -3.87 -7.08
C LYS A 111 10.56 -4.87 -7.01
N ASN A 112 10.56 -5.89 -7.85
CA ASN A 112 11.57 -6.95 -7.85
C ASN A 112 11.82 -7.62 -6.47
N GLY A 113 10.78 -7.69 -5.63
CA GLY A 113 10.85 -8.28 -4.28
C GLY A 113 11.30 -7.32 -3.18
N GLU A 114 11.72 -6.11 -3.52
CA GLU A 114 12.10 -5.07 -2.56
C GLU A 114 10.91 -4.13 -2.29
N VAL A 115 10.82 -3.58 -1.09
CA VAL A 115 9.82 -2.57 -0.73
C VAL A 115 10.05 -1.31 -1.55
N TRP A 116 9.00 -0.85 -2.23
CA TRP A 116 9.04 0.38 -3.03
C TRP A 116 8.20 1.50 -2.40
N LEU A 117 7.05 1.17 -1.82
CA LEU A 117 6.24 2.06 -1.00
C LEU A 117 5.78 1.28 0.22
N ALA A 118 6.05 1.78 1.42
CA ALA A 118 5.56 1.24 2.69
C ALA A 118 4.63 2.23 3.36
N THR A 119 3.46 1.77 3.82
CA THR A 119 2.48 2.61 4.52
C THR A 119 2.16 1.99 5.89
N THR A 120 2.08 2.84 6.91
CA THR A 120 1.43 2.52 8.19
C THR A 120 0.20 3.42 8.31
N SER A 121 -0.97 2.94 7.90
CA SER A 121 -2.14 3.81 7.69
C SER A 121 -2.63 4.45 8.98
N HIS A 122 -2.70 3.67 10.07
CA HIS A 122 -3.14 4.16 11.39
C HIS A 122 -2.17 5.17 12.03
N GLU A 123 -0.91 5.21 11.57
CA GLU A 123 0.12 6.18 11.98
C GLU A 123 0.26 7.35 10.99
N GLU A 124 -0.50 7.34 9.89
CA GLU A 124 -0.39 8.31 8.79
C GLU A 124 1.04 8.45 8.21
N GLU A 125 1.79 7.34 8.19
CA GLU A 125 3.16 7.30 7.68
C GLU A 125 3.24 6.62 6.30
N CYS A 126 4.03 7.20 5.39
CA CYS A 126 4.35 6.58 4.12
C CYS A 126 5.76 6.95 3.65
N TYR A 127 6.51 5.91 3.29
CA TYR A 127 7.88 5.96 2.81
C TYR A 127 7.96 5.34 1.42
N ILE A 128 8.61 6.03 0.48
CA ILE A 128 8.81 5.56 -0.89
C ILE A 128 10.31 5.46 -1.15
N PHE A 129 10.72 4.38 -1.81
CA PHE A 129 12.11 4.03 -2.12
C PHE A 129 12.30 3.90 -3.63
N PRO A 130 12.35 5.04 -4.37
CA PRO A 130 12.58 5.02 -5.82
C PRO A 130 13.95 4.40 -6.14
N GLY A 131 14.00 3.57 -7.19
CA GLY A 131 15.24 2.97 -7.68
C GLY A 131 16.00 3.84 -8.68
N SER A 132 15.46 4.99 -9.07
CA SER A 132 16.06 5.91 -10.04
C SER A 132 15.56 7.35 -9.87
N GLU A 133 16.25 8.30 -10.51
CA GLU A 133 15.80 9.69 -10.63
C GLU A 133 14.47 9.79 -11.38
N GLU A 134 14.26 8.97 -12.42
CA GLU A 134 12.99 8.95 -13.17
C GLU A 134 11.81 8.58 -12.28
N GLU A 135 11.96 7.58 -11.41
CA GLU A 135 10.91 7.21 -10.46
C GLU A 135 10.68 8.28 -9.39
N THR A 136 11.76 8.92 -8.93
CA THR A 136 11.69 10.07 -8.03
C THR A 136 10.88 11.20 -8.66
N ASP A 137 11.21 11.56 -9.91
CA ASP A 137 10.52 12.59 -10.67
C ASP A 137 9.05 12.25 -10.88
N ARG A 138 8.72 10.99 -11.18
CA ARG A 138 7.32 10.55 -11.35
C ARG A 138 6.49 10.77 -10.10
N ILE A 139 7.05 10.53 -8.91
CA ILE A 139 6.38 10.82 -7.63
C ILE A 139 6.29 12.33 -7.38
N MET A 140 7.41 13.04 -7.48
CA MET A 140 7.48 14.46 -7.13
C MET A 140 6.67 15.35 -8.09
N ASN A 141 6.39 14.88 -9.30
CA ASN A 141 5.55 15.56 -10.27
C ASN A 141 4.05 15.25 -10.14
N ILE A 142 3.63 14.37 -9.22
CA ILE A 142 2.21 14.15 -8.95
C ILE A 142 1.59 15.45 -8.43
N LYS A 143 0.55 15.94 -9.11
CA LYS A 143 -0.08 17.19 -8.73
C LYS A 143 -0.72 17.07 -7.35
N GLY A 144 -0.30 17.95 -6.43
CA GLY A 144 -0.85 18.00 -5.08
C GLY A 144 -0.26 16.97 -4.12
N ILE A 145 0.79 16.25 -4.52
CA ILE A 145 1.59 15.45 -3.60
C ILE A 145 2.30 16.38 -2.60
N ALA A 146 2.29 16.01 -1.32
CA ALA A 146 3.06 16.68 -0.30
C ALA A 146 4.12 15.70 0.21
N ALA A 147 5.32 15.78 -0.35
CA ALA A 147 6.40 14.85 -0.03
C ALA A 147 7.74 15.59 0.05
N ALA A 148 8.68 15.02 0.82
CA ALA A 148 10.05 15.50 0.95
C ALA A 148 11.02 14.39 0.56
N ILE A 149 12.16 14.76 -0.03
CA ILE A 149 13.28 13.84 -0.23
C ILE A 149 14.16 13.94 1.00
N GLU A 150 14.44 12.80 1.62
CA GLU A 150 15.38 12.66 2.72
C GLU A 150 16.59 11.85 2.21
N GLU A 151 17.78 12.40 2.40
CA GLU A 151 19.04 11.69 2.14
C GLU A 151 19.34 10.80 3.36
N ASP A 152 19.73 9.55 3.13
CA ASP A 152 20.21 8.69 4.21
C ASP A 152 21.50 9.32 4.77
N GLU A 153 21.51 9.68 6.07
CA GLU A 153 22.70 10.17 6.78
C GLU A 153 23.82 9.11 6.88
#